data_AF-A0A836RQI7-F1
#
_entry.id   AF-A0A836RQI7-F1
#
_cell.length_a   1.000
_cell.length_b   1.000
_cell.length_c   1.000
_cell.angle_alpha   90.00
_cell.angle_beta   90.00
_cell.angle_gamma   90.00
#
_symmetry.space_group_name_H-M   'P 1'
#
loop_
_entity.id
_entity.type
_entity.pdbx_description
1 polymer ?
#
loop_
_entity_poly.entity_id
_entity_poly.type
_entity_poly.pdbx_seq_one_letter_code
_entity_poly.pdbx_strand_id
1 'polypeptide(L)'
;AMQEHQVTAGGTRHKLPDPFFVLATQNPIEQEGTYPLPEAQLDRFMFNILIDYPDPDEEKDIVRLTTSAYQPKLGKVLGGDEILAFQDLIRRIPVVDEVLDFAVGLVNKTRPNHDSSPDFIRDYLWWGAGPRASQYLILGAKAYAALSGRYTPTKDDILRVINLVLRHRLILNFKAQAEGMKPDGIIEKLIGNKTI
;
A
#
# COMPACT_ATOMS: atom_id res chain seq x y z
N ALA A 1 13.40 12.26 -6.81
CA ALA A 1 13.05 11.10 -7.66
C ALA A 1 11.57 10.72 -7.54
N MET A 2 11.10 10.03 -6.48
CA MET A 2 9.71 9.51 -6.41
C MET A 2 8.60 10.56 -6.55
N GLN A 3 8.72 11.71 -5.88
CA GLN A 3 7.68 12.74 -5.93
C GLN A 3 7.86 13.70 -7.12
N GLU A 4 9.12 13.96 -7.48
CA GLU A 4 9.50 15.01 -8.41
C GLU A 4 9.67 14.50 -9.86
N HIS A 5 9.74 13.17 -10.07
CA HIS A 5 10.02 12.52 -11.36
C HIS A 5 11.27 13.06 -12.09
N GLN A 6 12.16 13.71 -11.36
CA GLN A 6 13.41 14.28 -11.84
C GLN A 6 14.50 14.17 -10.77
N VAL A 7 15.76 14.27 -11.22
CA VAL A 7 16.97 14.35 -10.40
C VAL A 7 17.90 15.42 -10.97
N THR A 8 18.52 16.21 -10.09
CA THR A 8 19.52 17.21 -10.48
C THR A 8 20.91 16.68 -10.12
N ALA A 9 21.78 16.53 -11.11
CA ALA A 9 23.16 16.11 -10.91
C ALA A 9 24.10 17.11 -11.62
N GLY A 10 25.09 17.65 -10.90
CA GLY A 10 26.03 18.62 -11.45
C GLY A 10 25.36 19.89 -12.02
N GLY A 11 24.24 20.32 -11.44
CA GLY A 11 23.46 21.48 -11.93
C GLY A 11 22.55 21.19 -13.13
N THR A 12 22.59 19.98 -13.71
CA THR A 12 21.73 19.57 -14.82
C THR A 12 20.53 18.78 -14.32
N ARG A 13 19.33 19.10 -14.82
CA ARG A 13 18.11 18.36 -14.50
C ARG A 13 17.93 17.20 -15.48
N HIS A 14 17.73 16.00 -14.94
CA HIS A 14 17.40 14.79 -15.68
C HIS A 14 16.00 14.32 -15.30
N LYS A 15 15.12 14.18 -16.29
CA LYS A 15 13.78 13.61 -16.10
C LYS A 15 13.88 12.09 -16.07
N LEU A 16 13.16 11.44 -15.15
CA LEU A 16 13.07 9.99 -15.10
C LEU A 16 12.16 9.49 -16.24
N PRO A 17 12.44 8.32 -16.83
CA PRO A 17 11.58 7.74 -17.85
C PRO A 17 10.24 7.29 -17.26
N ASP A 18 9.18 7.41 -18.05
CA ASP A 18 7.84 6.94 -17.71
C ASP A 18 7.55 5.60 -18.44
N PRO A 19 6.92 4.60 -17.79
CA PRO A 19 6.50 4.58 -16.40
C PRO A 19 7.68 4.43 -15.43
N PHE A 20 7.66 5.21 -14.35
CA PHE A 20 8.61 5.09 -13.24
C PHE A 20 7.95 4.36 -12.07
N PHE A 21 8.56 3.27 -11.62
CA PHE A 21 8.07 2.47 -10.50
C PHE A 21 9.21 2.20 -9.51
N VAL A 22 8.92 2.35 -8.22
CA VAL A 22 9.87 2.06 -7.15
C VAL A 22 9.33 0.92 -6.30
N LEU A 23 10.08 -0.17 -6.26
CA LEU A 23 9.92 -1.24 -5.27
C LEU A 23 11.09 -1.12 -4.29
N ALA A 24 10.78 -0.88 -3.02
CA ALA A 24 11.78 -0.86 -1.95
C ALA A 24 11.53 -2.06 -1.04
N THR A 25 12.59 -2.82 -0.76
CA THR A 25 12.57 -3.95 0.17
C THR A 25 13.28 -3.55 1.46
N GLN A 26 12.74 -3.95 2.60
CA GLN A 26 13.37 -3.78 3.91
C GLN A 26 13.53 -5.16 4.55
N ASN A 27 14.76 -5.55 4.87
CA ASN A 27 15.02 -6.77 5.63
C ASN A 27 14.84 -6.49 7.13
N PRO A 28 13.87 -7.13 7.81
CA PRO A 28 13.58 -6.83 9.21
C PRO A 28 14.67 -7.31 10.20
N ILE A 29 15.60 -8.17 9.76
CA ILE A 29 16.60 -8.81 10.63
C ILE A 29 17.94 -8.07 10.63
N GLU A 30 18.24 -7.28 9.59
CA GLU A 30 19.53 -6.56 9.48
C GLU A 30 19.52 -5.27 10.31
N GLN A 31 20.32 -5.26 11.39
CA GLN A 31 20.52 -4.11 12.29
C GLN A 31 21.84 -3.36 12.06
N GLU A 32 22.75 -3.86 11.23
CA GLU A 32 24.00 -3.17 10.91
C GLU A 32 23.84 -2.28 9.68
N GLY A 33 24.04 -0.97 9.86
CA GLY A 33 24.12 -0.01 8.75
C GLY A 33 22.80 0.40 8.10
N THR A 34 21.67 -0.10 8.58
CA THR A 34 20.33 0.25 8.07
C THR A 34 19.70 1.32 8.96
N TYR A 35 19.55 2.54 8.42
CA TYR A 35 18.70 3.55 9.05
C TYR A 35 17.27 3.30 8.57
N PRO A 36 16.32 2.96 9.48
CA PRO A 36 14.93 2.76 9.07
C PRO A 36 14.43 4.02 8.38
N LEU A 37 13.68 3.84 7.28
CA LEU A 37 13.10 4.97 6.56
C LEU A 37 12.20 5.75 7.53
N PRO A 38 12.39 7.07 7.67
CA PRO A 38 11.49 7.89 8.48
C PRO A 38 10.05 7.75 8.00
N GLU A 39 9.08 7.84 8.92
CA GLU A 39 7.65 7.69 8.60
C GLU A 39 7.18 8.64 7.49
N ALA A 40 7.70 9.86 7.46
CA ALA A 40 7.41 10.83 6.39
C ALA A 40 7.86 10.36 4.99
N GLN A 41 8.84 9.46 4.91
CA GLN A 41 9.28 8.83 3.67
C GLN A 41 8.44 7.60 3.35
N LEU A 42 8.13 6.76 4.35
CA LEU A 42 7.25 5.60 4.20
C LEU A 42 5.86 6.02 3.69
N ASP A 43 5.33 7.15 4.16
CA ASP A 43 4.02 7.66 3.73
C ASP A 43 3.97 7.95 2.21
N ARG A 44 5.11 8.10 1.51
CA ARG A 44 5.14 8.26 0.05
C ARG A 44 4.92 6.96 -0.73
N PHE A 45 5.06 5.81 -0.09
CA PHE A 45 4.78 4.52 -0.71
C PHE A 45 3.28 4.25 -0.70
N MET A 46 2.72 3.86 -1.84
CA MET A 46 1.30 3.53 -1.94
C MET A 46 0.93 2.37 -1.03
N PHE A 47 1.64 1.25 -1.18
CA PHE A 47 1.41 0.02 -0.43
C PHE A 47 2.64 -0.42 0.37
N ASN A 48 2.38 -1.02 1.53
CA ASN A 48 3.32 -1.86 2.26
C ASN A 48 2.85 -3.32 2.18
N ILE A 49 3.70 -4.18 1.62
CA ILE A 49 3.42 -5.61 1.43
C ILE A 49 4.34 -6.37 2.39
N LEU A 50 3.74 -7.24 3.21
CA LEU A 50 4.48 -8.20 4.02
C LEU A 50 4.68 -9.45 3.17
N ILE A 51 5.93 -9.85 2.99
CA ILE A 51 6.32 -11.07 2.30
C ILE A 51 6.71 -12.07 3.38
N ASP A 52 6.00 -13.19 3.42
CA ASP A 52 6.35 -14.33 4.26
C ASP A 52 6.94 -15.45 3.39
N TYR A 53 7.40 -16.52 4.02
CA TYR A 53 7.84 -17.71 3.32
C TYR A 53 6.67 -18.37 2.57
N PRO A 54 6.92 -18.95 1.37
CA PRO A 54 5.94 -19.74 0.66
C PRO A 54 5.55 -20.97 1.47
N ASP A 55 4.37 -21.54 1.20
CA ASP A 55 4.04 -22.83 1.77
C ASP A 55 4.92 -23.97 1.19
N PRO A 56 5.02 -25.14 1.84
CA PRO A 56 5.92 -26.20 1.40
C PRO A 56 5.67 -26.72 -0.03
N ASP A 57 4.47 -26.59 -0.58
CA ASP A 57 4.16 -27.02 -1.94
C ASP A 57 4.53 -25.95 -2.97
N GLU A 58 4.26 -24.67 -2.67
CA GLU A 58 4.79 -23.53 -3.42
C GLU A 58 6.33 -23.54 -3.45
N GLU A 59 6.98 -23.83 -2.32
CA GLU A 59 8.43 -23.90 -2.21
C GLU A 59 9.00 -25.04 -3.07
N LYS A 60 8.35 -26.22 -3.09
CA LYS A 60 8.75 -27.31 -3.98
C LYS A 60 8.67 -26.90 -5.45
N ASP A 61 7.64 -26.16 -5.84
CA ASP A 61 7.49 -25.69 -7.22
C ASP A 61 8.54 -24.66 -7.60
N ILE A 62 8.86 -23.73 -6.70
CA ILE A 62 9.98 -22.79 -6.87
C ILE A 62 11.30 -23.56 -7.05
N VAL A 63 11.58 -24.54 -6.17
CA VAL A 63 12.80 -25.35 -6.25
C VAL A 63 12.85 -26.11 -7.59
N ARG A 64 11.77 -26.77 -8.01
CA ARG A 64 11.70 -27.48 -9.29
C ARG A 64 11.98 -26.56 -10.47
N LEU A 65 11.32 -25.39 -10.51
CA LEU A 65 11.44 -24.45 -11.62
C LEU A 65 12.86 -23.87 -11.71
N THR A 66 13.43 -23.47 -10.58
CA THR A 66 14.74 -22.79 -10.52
C THR A 66 15.94 -23.73 -10.62
N THR A 67 15.79 -25.02 -10.28
CA THR A 67 16.88 -26.01 -10.39
C THR A 67 16.81 -26.84 -11.66
N SER A 68 15.79 -26.64 -12.50
CA SER A 68 15.70 -27.26 -13.82
C SER A 68 16.61 -26.56 -14.83
N ALA A 69 17.07 -27.29 -15.86
CA ALA A 69 17.78 -26.69 -17.00
C ALA A 69 16.82 -25.91 -17.94
N TYR A 70 15.53 -25.86 -17.63
CA TYR A 70 14.53 -25.20 -18.44
C TYR A 70 14.66 -23.68 -18.32
N GLN A 71 14.91 -23.01 -19.44
CA GLN A 71 14.85 -21.56 -19.51
C GLN A 71 13.52 -21.13 -20.13
N PRO A 72 12.63 -20.48 -19.36
CA PRO A 72 11.35 -20.01 -19.89
C PRO A 72 11.60 -18.93 -20.94
N LYS A 73 10.99 -19.09 -22.12
CA LYS A 73 10.92 -18.02 -23.12
C LYS A 73 9.72 -17.14 -22.79
N LEU A 74 9.97 -15.92 -22.33
CA LEU A 74 8.93 -14.96 -22.00
C LEU A 74 8.48 -14.19 -23.25
N GLY A 75 7.17 -14.14 -23.47
CA GLY A 75 6.55 -13.26 -24.45
C GLY A 75 6.19 -11.91 -23.81
N LYS A 76 6.50 -10.80 -24.49
CA LYS A 76 6.06 -9.48 -24.04
C LYS A 76 4.55 -9.35 -24.25
N VAL A 77 3.80 -9.22 -23.15
CA VAL A 77 2.34 -9.05 -23.18
C VAL A 77 1.95 -7.57 -23.18
N LEU A 78 2.73 -6.70 -22.53
CA LEU A 78 2.46 -5.26 -22.40
C LEU A 78 3.74 -4.43 -22.55
N GLY A 79 3.61 -3.23 -23.12
CA GLY A 79 4.62 -2.18 -23.20
C GLY A 79 4.40 -1.03 -22.22
N GLY A 80 5.36 -0.10 -22.16
CA GLY A 80 5.31 1.07 -21.29
C GLY A 80 4.13 2.00 -21.61
N ASP A 81 3.87 2.26 -22.89
CA ASP A 81 2.77 3.13 -23.32
C ASP A 81 1.39 2.56 -22.93
N GLU A 82 1.24 1.24 -23.00
CA GLU A 82 0.01 0.55 -22.57
C GLU A 82 -0.16 0.65 -21.04
N ILE A 83 0.93 0.50 -20.27
CA ILE A 83 0.91 0.71 -18.82
C ILE A 83 0.47 2.14 -18.49
N LEU A 84 0.98 3.15 -19.20
CA LEU A 84 0.60 4.54 -19.00
C LEU A 84 -0.88 4.78 -19.36
N ALA A 85 -1.36 4.18 -20.45
CA ALA A 85 -2.76 4.24 -20.84
C ALA A 85 -3.68 3.62 -19.77
N PHE A 86 -3.29 2.48 -19.19
CA PHE A 86 -4.04 1.87 -18.09
C PHE A 86 -4.01 2.71 -16.82
N GLN A 87 -2.86 3.29 -16.45
CA GLN A 87 -2.77 4.19 -15.30
C GLN A 87 -3.67 5.42 -15.45
N ASP A 88 -3.82 5.96 -16.66
CA ASP A 88 -4.75 7.04 -16.96
C ASP A 88 -6.21 6.57 -16.88
N LEU A 89 -6.51 5.40 -17.46
CA LEU A 89 -7.84 4.77 -17.38
C LEU A 89 -8.29 4.59 -15.92
N ILE A 90 -7.43 4.05 -15.05
CA ILE A 90 -7.74 3.88 -13.63
C ILE A 90 -8.12 5.22 -12.98
N ARG A 91 -7.43 6.32 -13.31
CA ARG A 91 -7.76 7.64 -12.74
C ARG A 91 -9.15 8.13 -13.16
N ARG A 92 -9.58 7.82 -14.38
CA ARG A 92 -10.87 8.22 -14.96
C ARG A 92 -12.06 7.41 -14.46
N ILE A 93 -11.84 6.26 -13.82
CA ILE A 93 -12.93 5.46 -13.24
C ILE A 93 -13.72 6.32 -12.24
N PRO A 94 -15.05 6.45 -12.40
CA PRO A 94 -15.88 7.24 -11.49
C PRO A 94 -16.01 6.54 -10.14
N VAL A 95 -16.11 7.34 -9.07
CA VAL A 95 -16.37 6.87 -7.71
C VAL A 95 -17.61 7.59 -7.21
N VAL A 96 -18.55 6.82 -6.67
CA VAL A 96 -19.73 7.38 -6.02
C VAL A 96 -19.35 8.01 -4.67
N ASP A 97 -20.03 9.10 -4.29
CA ASP A 97 -19.73 9.85 -3.07
C ASP A 97 -19.74 8.95 -1.83
N GLU A 98 -20.64 7.98 -1.76
CA GLU A 98 -20.71 7.04 -0.63
C GLU A 98 -19.43 6.21 -0.43
N VAL A 99 -18.71 5.87 -1.50
CA VAL A 99 -17.43 5.14 -1.43
C VAL A 99 -16.30 6.09 -1.05
N LEU A 100 -16.34 7.33 -1.55
CA LEU A 100 -15.40 8.38 -1.18
C LEU A 100 -15.50 8.71 0.31
N ASP A 101 -16.71 8.97 0.79
CA ASP A 101 -17.03 9.26 2.19
C ASP A 101 -16.64 8.11 3.10
N PHE A 102 -16.84 6.86 2.66
CA PHE A 102 -16.39 5.69 3.40
C PHE A 102 -14.87 5.66 3.56
N ALA A 103 -14.11 5.88 2.49
CA ALA A 103 -12.65 5.89 2.52
C ALA A 103 -12.09 7.05 3.38
N VAL A 104 -12.63 8.25 3.22
CA VAL A 104 -12.25 9.42 4.02
C VAL A 104 -12.63 9.23 5.49
N GLY A 105 -13.82 8.71 5.76
CA GLY A 105 -14.30 8.40 7.10
C GLY A 105 -13.42 7.39 7.83
N LEU A 106 -13.00 6.32 7.15
CA LEU A 106 -12.05 5.34 7.71
C LEU A 106 -10.72 6.00 8.09
N VAL A 107 -10.13 6.78 7.18
CA VAL A 107 -8.86 7.47 7.43
C VAL A 107 -9.00 8.46 8.59
N ASN A 108 -10.07 9.25 8.64
CA ASN A 108 -10.30 10.20 9.74
C ASN A 108 -10.40 9.50 11.10
N LYS A 109 -11.06 8.34 11.17
CA LYS A 109 -11.16 7.54 12.40
C LYS A 109 -9.81 7.02 12.92
N THR A 110 -8.76 6.99 12.08
CA THR A 110 -7.41 6.60 12.54
C THR A 110 -6.69 7.72 13.29
N ARG A 111 -7.22 8.96 13.30
CA ARG A 111 -6.53 10.12 13.88
C ARG A 111 -6.95 10.31 15.35
N PRO A 112 -6.06 10.17 16.34
CA PRO A 112 -6.42 10.23 17.77
C PRO A 112 -7.18 11.50 18.18
N ASN A 113 -6.87 12.63 17.55
CA ASN A 113 -7.44 13.93 17.90
C ASN A 113 -8.76 14.25 17.17
N HIS A 114 -9.30 13.33 16.38
CA HIS A 114 -10.53 13.56 15.62
C HIS A 114 -11.76 13.07 16.39
N ASP A 115 -12.86 13.83 16.36
CA ASP A 115 -14.05 13.55 17.18
C ASP A 115 -14.67 12.17 16.90
N SER A 116 -14.67 11.76 15.63
CA SER A 116 -15.20 10.46 15.20
C SER A 116 -14.31 9.25 15.55
N SER A 117 -13.13 9.47 16.14
CA SER A 117 -12.18 8.39 16.40
C SER A 117 -12.60 7.58 17.62
N PRO A 118 -12.73 6.24 17.48
CA PRO A 118 -13.04 5.35 18.58
C PRO A 118 -12.03 5.46 19.73
N ASP A 119 -12.45 5.15 20.96
CA ASP A 119 -11.59 5.26 22.15
C ASP A 119 -10.29 4.45 22.02
N PHE A 120 -10.36 3.24 21.46
CA PHE A 120 -9.16 2.42 21.27
C PHE A 120 -8.13 3.06 20.32
N ILE A 121 -8.55 3.90 19.37
CA ILE A 121 -7.62 4.64 18.51
C ILE A 121 -6.89 5.70 19.32
N ARG A 122 -7.61 6.40 20.19
CA ARG A 122 -7.04 7.41 21.11
C ARG A 122 -6.06 6.77 22.09
N ASP A 123 -6.39 5.56 22.54
CA ASP A 123 -5.59 4.80 23.49
C ASP A 123 -4.34 4.14 22.90
N TYR A 124 -4.34 3.81 21.61
CA TYR A 124 -3.28 2.99 20.99
C TYR A 124 -2.46 3.71 19.91
N LEU A 125 -2.97 4.77 19.30
CA LEU A 125 -2.25 5.50 18.26
C LEU A 125 -1.68 6.82 18.80
N TRP A 126 -0.41 7.05 18.51
CA TRP A 126 0.23 8.36 18.65
C TRP A 126 -0.10 9.26 17.46
N TRP A 127 -0.17 8.68 16.26
CA TRP A 127 -0.46 9.39 15.02
C TRP A 127 -1.21 8.52 14.02
N GLY A 128 -2.17 9.13 13.33
CA GLY A 128 -3.03 8.47 12.34
C GLY A 128 -2.66 8.80 10.89
N ALA A 129 -3.39 8.19 9.96
CA ALA A 129 -3.11 8.33 8.54
C ALA A 129 -3.50 9.71 7.97
N GLY A 130 -2.64 10.23 7.09
CA GLY A 130 -2.84 11.50 6.38
C GLY A 130 -3.78 11.40 5.17
N PRO A 131 -4.06 12.52 4.47
CA PRO A 131 -4.97 12.54 3.31
C PRO A 131 -4.49 11.68 2.13
N ARG A 132 -3.18 11.42 2.04
CA ARG A 132 -2.60 10.52 1.04
C ARG A 132 -3.13 9.08 1.18
N ALA A 133 -3.45 8.64 2.38
CA ALA A 133 -4.09 7.35 2.60
C ALA A 133 -5.45 7.28 1.88
N SER A 134 -6.29 8.32 1.99
CA SER A 134 -7.58 8.37 1.29
C SER A 134 -7.40 8.30 -0.23
N GLN A 135 -6.39 9.02 -0.77
CA GLN A 135 -6.08 8.98 -2.20
C GLN A 135 -5.68 7.57 -2.65
N TYR A 136 -4.81 6.89 -1.89
CA TYR A 136 -4.34 5.56 -2.25
C TYR A 136 -5.36 4.45 -2.01
N LEU A 137 -6.24 4.58 -1.01
CA LEU A 137 -7.39 3.69 -0.87
C LEU A 137 -8.28 3.77 -2.12
N ILE A 138 -8.59 4.98 -2.57
CA ILE A 138 -9.44 5.18 -3.76
C ILE A 138 -8.75 4.68 -5.03
N LEU A 139 -7.49 5.01 -5.25
CA LEU A 139 -6.75 4.52 -6.42
C LEU A 139 -6.59 3.00 -6.42
N GLY A 140 -6.30 2.41 -5.25
CA GLY A 140 -6.22 0.96 -5.07
C GLY A 140 -7.55 0.28 -5.34
N ALA A 141 -8.66 0.81 -4.81
CA ALA A 141 -9.99 0.28 -5.04
C ALA A 141 -10.42 0.38 -6.51
N LYS A 142 -10.12 1.49 -7.19
CA LYS A 142 -10.35 1.64 -8.64
C LYS A 142 -9.58 0.59 -9.45
N ALA A 143 -8.30 0.39 -9.13
CA ALA A 143 -7.48 -0.63 -9.77
C ALA A 143 -8.05 -2.04 -9.54
N TYR A 144 -8.45 -2.34 -8.31
CA TYR A 144 -9.05 -3.64 -7.97
C TYR A 144 -10.36 -3.88 -8.71
N ALA A 145 -11.24 -2.87 -8.78
CA ALA A 145 -12.49 -2.95 -9.52
C ALA A 145 -12.25 -3.20 -11.01
N ALA A 146 -11.32 -2.46 -11.63
CA ALA A 146 -10.96 -2.64 -13.04
C ALA A 146 -10.40 -4.03 -13.34
N LEU A 147 -9.49 -4.54 -12.50
CA LEU A 147 -8.95 -5.90 -12.61
C LEU A 147 -10.05 -6.97 -12.43
N SER A 148 -11.10 -6.65 -11.67
CA SER A 148 -12.28 -7.50 -11.50
C SER A 148 -13.32 -7.33 -12.63
N GLY A 149 -13.02 -6.58 -13.69
CA GLY A 149 -13.94 -6.30 -14.80
C GLY A 149 -15.10 -5.34 -14.45
N ARG A 150 -15.03 -4.63 -13.31
CA ARG A 150 -16.05 -3.69 -12.85
C ARG A 150 -15.66 -2.25 -13.18
N TYR A 151 -16.66 -1.45 -13.55
CA TYR A 151 -16.48 -0.07 -13.99
C TYR A 151 -16.50 0.98 -12.87
N THR A 152 -16.81 0.58 -11.64
CA THR A 152 -16.81 1.47 -10.48
C THR A 152 -16.43 0.68 -9.22
N PRO A 153 -15.64 1.27 -8.30
CA PRO A 153 -15.30 0.62 -7.05
C PRO A 153 -16.46 0.68 -6.06
N THR A 154 -16.42 -0.25 -5.12
CA THR A 154 -17.35 -0.41 -4.00
C THR A 154 -16.59 -0.27 -2.68
N LYS A 155 -17.31 -0.27 -1.56
CA LYS A 155 -16.70 -0.27 -0.23
C LYS A 155 -15.86 -1.53 0.02
N ASP A 156 -16.23 -2.67 -0.58
CA ASP A 156 -15.45 -3.92 -0.47
C ASP A 156 -14.05 -3.76 -1.05
N ASP A 157 -13.92 -3.05 -2.17
CA ASP A 157 -12.63 -2.79 -2.81
C ASP A 157 -11.71 -1.94 -1.94
N ILE A 158 -12.28 -1.01 -1.18
CA ILE A 158 -11.55 -0.22 -0.18
C ILE A 158 -11.04 -1.13 0.93
N LEU A 159 -11.88 -2.05 1.42
CA LEU A 159 -11.48 -3.00 2.46
C LEU A 159 -10.35 -3.91 1.96
N ARG A 160 -10.41 -4.41 0.72
CA ARG A 160 -9.37 -5.29 0.15
C ARG A 160 -7.98 -4.68 0.11
N VAL A 161 -7.88 -3.35 -0.04
CA VAL A 161 -6.58 -2.65 -0.08
C VAL A 161 -6.22 -1.96 1.23
N ILE A 162 -7.08 -2.05 2.26
CA ILE A 162 -6.95 -1.20 3.45
C ILE A 162 -5.66 -1.46 4.23
N ASN A 163 -5.30 -2.72 4.45
CA ASN A 163 -4.09 -3.08 5.18
C ASN A 163 -2.83 -2.65 4.41
N LEU A 164 -2.84 -2.83 3.09
CA LEU A 164 -1.73 -2.42 2.24
C LEU A 164 -1.46 -0.91 2.33
N VAL A 165 -2.53 -0.10 2.45
CA VAL A 165 -2.41 1.36 2.53
C VAL A 165 -2.15 1.84 3.96
N LEU A 166 -2.86 1.33 4.95
CA LEU A 166 -2.84 1.93 6.29
C LEU A 166 -1.69 1.42 7.18
N ARG A 167 -1.20 0.19 6.98
CA ARG A 167 -0.25 -0.46 7.90
C ARG A 167 0.95 0.40 8.27
N HIS A 168 1.60 1.02 7.28
CA HIS A 168 2.78 1.87 7.46
C HIS A 168 2.44 3.36 7.69
N ARG A 169 1.18 3.66 8.02
CA ARG A 169 0.68 5.02 8.27
C ARG A 169 0.09 5.21 9.66
N LEU A 170 0.11 4.15 10.47
CA LEU A 170 -0.35 4.17 11.85
C LEU A 170 0.85 4.08 12.79
N ILE A 171 1.06 5.14 13.58
CA ILE A 171 2.13 5.16 14.56
C ILE A 171 1.55 4.75 15.91
N LEU A 172 1.93 3.55 16.38
CA LEU A 172 1.51 3.03 17.67
C LEU A 172 2.20 3.77 18.81
N ASN A 173 1.50 3.96 19.92
CA ASN A 173 2.11 4.47 21.15
C ASN A 173 2.76 3.33 21.97
N PHE A 174 3.47 3.70 23.04
CA PHE A 174 4.19 2.74 23.89
C PHE A 174 3.26 1.72 24.56
N LYS A 175 2.03 2.13 24.94
CA LYS A 175 1.04 1.24 25.54
C LYS A 175 0.65 0.13 24.56
N ALA A 176 0.32 0.49 23.33
CA ALA A 176 -0.02 -0.47 22.27
C ALA A 176 1.13 -1.44 22.00
N GLN A 177 2.37 -0.95 21.97
CA GLN A 177 3.57 -1.78 21.79
C GLN A 177 3.77 -2.76 22.96
N ALA A 178 3.60 -2.30 24.20
CA ALA A 178 3.71 -3.14 25.40
C ALA A 178 2.62 -4.23 25.44
N GLU A 179 1.43 -3.95 24.90
CA GLU A 179 0.34 -4.93 24.75
C GLU A 179 0.49 -5.84 23.51
N GLY A 180 1.58 -5.71 22.74
CA GLY A 180 1.85 -6.52 21.56
C GLY A 180 0.94 -6.23 20.36
N MET A 181 0.28 -5.06 20.35
CA MET A 181 -0.60 -4.65 19.28
C MET A 181 0.19 -4.40 17.98
N LYS A 182 -0.40 -4.79 16.85
CA LYS A 182 0.11 -4.53 15.50
C LYS A 182 -0.81 -3.57 14.74
N PRO A 183 -0.29 -2.77 13.77
CA PRO A 183 -1.12 -1.91 12.94
C PRO A 183 -2.29 -2.66 12.28
N ASP A 184 -2.04 -3.88 11.78
CA ASP A 184 -3.06 -4.71 11.15
C ASP A 184 -4.22 -5.04 12.10
N GLY A 185 -3.93 -5.41 13.35
CA GLY A 185 -4.96 -5.68 14.35
C GLY A 185 -5.79 -4.43 14.71
N ILE A 186 -5.18 -3.24 14.66
CA ILE A 186 -5.90 -1.97 14.84
C ILE A 186 -6.82 -1.70 13.65
N ILE A 187 -6.36 -1.97 12.43
CA ILE A 187 -7.15 -1.79 11.20
C ILE A 187 -8.32 -2.77 11.18
N GLU A 188 -8.10 -4.04 11.53
CA GLU A 188 -9.14 -5.07 11.65
C GLU A 188 -10.22 -4.68 12.68
N LYS A 189 -9.79 -4.19 13.85
CA LYS A 189 -10.69 -3.66 14.87
C LYS A 189 -11.48 -2.45 14.37
N LEU A 190 -10.86 -1.59 13.55
CA LEU A 190 -11.51 -0.41 12.97
C LEU A 190 -12.60 -0.77 11.96
N ILE A 191 -12.39 -1.81 11.14
CA ILE A 191 -13.38 -2.26 10.14
C ILE A 191 -14.39 -3.27 10.70
N GLY A 192 -14.22 -3.69 11.96
CA GLY A 192 -15.16 -4.53 12.70
C GLY A 192 -15.01 -6.02 12.45
N ASN A 193 -13.79 -6.53 12.31
CA ASN A 193 -13.49 -7.95 12.00
C ASN A 193 -14.27 -8.47 10.78
N LYS A 194 -14.54 -7.61 9.79
CA LYS A 194 -15.00 -8.09 8.49
C LYS A 194 -13.83 -8.84 7.87
N THR A 195 -13.89 -10.16 7.90
CA THR A 195 -12.98 -11.03 7.16
C THR A 195 -13.00 -10.59 5.70
N ILE A 196 -11.86 -10.16 5.20
CA ILE A 196 -11.62 -9.90 3.77
C ILE A 196 -11.22 -11.23 3.12
#